data_AF-A0A7K1SDX2-F1
#
_entry.id   AF-A0A7K1SDX2-F1
#
_cell.length_a   1.000
_cell.length_b   1.000
_cell.length_c   1.000
_cell.angle_alpha   90.00
_cell.angle_beta   90.00
_cell.angle_gamma   90.00
#
_symmetry.space_group_name_H-M   'P 1'
#
loop_
_entity.id
_entity.type
_entity.pdbx_description
1 polymer ?
#
loop_
_entity_poly.entity_id
_entity_poly.type
_entity_poly.pdbx_seq_one_letter_code
_entity_poly.pdbx_strand_id
1 'polypeptide(L)'
;MKSTLLVFFLLCFSSAIAQQPVYQSFEVDSAADPRGGSPFLNTFLQTNLRKPVAAEAKGIGGRVIVNAIVEPNGSVSDVKVMNSLRPDCDREAIRVFSLFKAWKPGFKGGRAVRQQITATVLFKPNPPFIYNNGARINYYDVDKNPLADSSDKARYKQIAPLDSNGFANGDIVVYKAKGANWKEEYRIPFARQVNKSQDPSEQPTIMTGYQTNAKSWDGEVIMRSESGSMIYQYVYKNGVPTSTGVHYSSNGLVSEKREEFEEGLTATSWYDNGQIREIRMNKKTKPTDNPIPSSVIAFWASTGQQLVKNGNGRVSNKEYRRSYASLLPKTTVVEEGVYENGLQQGIWTGRYEDKSFYYEEQFDKGVFQKGKSCLLGGDTVTYTVLEKTPEFKGGMQALGSFLAQNLRYPPDAQRSKIEGQVFLSFIINTDGQVVDIDLIKGLGFGTDEEAIRVLKASSGRWVPGHQRGQKINVKYNVPINFTLQ
;
A
#
# COMPACT_ATOMS: atom_id res chain seq x y z
N MET A 1 18.41 -48.23 61.30
CA MET A 1 17.50 -47.19 60.79
C MET A 1 17.23 -47.48 59.32
N LYS A 2 16.00 -47.91 58.97
CA LYS A 2 15.56 -48.12 57.59
C LYS A 2 15.01 -46.79 57.08
N SER A 3 15.59 -46.24 56.02
CA SER A 3 15.14 -45.00 55.38
C SER A 3 14.15 -45.37 54.26
N THR A 4 12.88 -45.01 54.45
CA THR A 4 11.79 -45.25 53.50
C THR A 4 11.76 -44.07 52.53
N LEU A 5 12.15 -44.30 51.27
CA LEU A 5 12.09 -43.31 50.20
C LEU A 5 10.63 -43.22 49.70
N LEU A 6 9.95 -42.11 50.03
CA LEU A 6 8.59 -41.83 49.59
C LEU A 6 8.62 -41.23 48.18
N VAL A 7 8.22 -42.00 47.17
CA VAL A 7 8.08 -41.52 45.78
C VAL A 7 6.73 -40.82 45.62
N PHE A 8 6.75 -39.51 45.40
CA PHE A 8 5.57 -38.73 45.03
C PHE A 8 5.27 -38.92 43.53
N PHE A 9 4.18 -39.60 43.21
CA PHE A 9 3.63 -39.64 41.85
C PHE A 9 2.90 -38.31 41.57
N LEU A 10 3.53 -37.41 40.81
CA LEU A 10 2.84 -36.25 40.25
C LEU A 10 1.92 -36.74 39.11
N LEU A 11 0.62 -36.80 39.37
CA LEU A 11 -0.41 -36.98 38.34
C LEU A 11 -0.51 -35.69 37.52
N CYS A 12 0.18 -35.62 36.38
CA CYS A 12 -0.07 -34.63 35.36
C CYS A 12 -1.46 -34.89 34.74
N PHE A 13 -2.49 -34.17 35.21
CA PHE A 13 -3.75 -34.06 34.47
C PHE A 13 -3.49 -33.24 33.20
N SER A 14 -3.21 -33.93 32.10
CA SER A 14 -3.35 -33.35 30.76
C SER A 14 -4.84 -33.16 30.49
N SER A 15 -5.35 -31.96 30.77
CA SER A 15 -6.67 -31.53 30.31
C SER A 15 -6.67 -31.58 28.78
N ALA A 16 -7.15 -32.69 28.21
CA ALA A 16 -7.51 -32.73 26.80
C ALA A 16 -8.63 -31.71 26.62
N ILE A 17 -8.31 -30.53 26.11
CA ILE A 17 -9.31 -29.56 25.67
C ILE A 17 -10.10 -30.26 24.55
N ALA A 18 -11.29 -30.77 24.88
CA ALA A 18 -12.17 -31.37 23.89
C ALA A 18 -12.43 -30.31 22.82
N GLN A 19 -11.98 -30.59 21.60
CA GLN A 19 -12.16 -29.68 20.48
C GLN A 19 -13.67 -29.48 20.27
N GLN A 20 -14.13 -28.23 20.22
CA GLN A 20 -15.57 -27.94 20.08
C GLN A 20 -16.15 -28.69 18.85
N PRO A 21 -17.38 -29.23 18.96
CA PRO A 21 -18.03 -29.89 17.85
C PRO A 21 -18.23 -28.91 16.69
N VAL A 22 -18.15 -29.45 15.47
CA VAL A 22 -18.38 -28.71 14.23
C VAL A 22 -19.82 -28.97 13.80
N TYR A 23 -20.61 -27.91 13.70
CA TYR A 23 -22.03 -27.99 13.35
C TYR A 23 -22.27 -27.76 11.86
N GLN A 24 -23.35 -28.33 11.34
CA GLN A 24 -23.94 -28.00 10.04
C GLN A 24 -24.88 -26.78 10.16
N SER A 25 -25.23 -26.17 9.03
CA SER A 25 -26.09 -24.97 9.01
C SER A 25 -27.48 -25.17 9.58
N PHE A 26 -28.02 -26.38 9.55
CA PHE A 26 -29.35 -26.70 10.09
C PHE A 26 -29.32 -27.05 11.59
N GLU A 27 -28.13 -27.18 12.19
CA GLU A 27 -27.97 -27.56 13.61
C GLU A 27 -27.74 -26.35 14.53
N VAL A 28 -27.68 -25.15 13.96
CA VAL A 28 -27.39 -23.89 14.65
C VAL A 28 -28.60 -22.96 14.58
N ASP A 29 -28.74 -22.10 15.58
CA ASP A 29 -29.83 -21.10 15.66
C ASP A 29 -29.62 -19.98 14.63
N SER A 30 -28.35 -19.67 14.33
CA SER A 30 -27.96 -18.72 13.30
C SER A 30 -26.73 -19.25 12.57
N ALA A 31 -26.81 -19.31 11.24
CA ALA A 31 -25.71 -19.77 10.41
C ALA A 31 -24.63 -18.69 10.24
N ALA A 32 -23.39 -19.15 10.06
CA ALA A 32 -22.26 -18.32 9.71
C ALA A 32 -22.52 -17.60 8.39
N ASP A 33 -22.18 -16.32 8.37
CA ASP A 33 -22.48 -15.39 7.28
C ASP A 33 -21.30 -14.44 7.10
N PRO A 34 -20.83 -14.17 5.87
CA PRO A 34 -19.80 -13.15 5.68
C PRO A 34 -20.29 -11.81 6.22
N ARG A 35 -19.42 -11.04 6.88
CA ARG A 35 -19.75 -9.68 7.28
C ARG A 35 -20.05 -8.85 6.03
N GLY A 36 -21.20 -8.18 6.04
CA GLY A 36 -21.78 -7.52 4.87
C GLY A 36 -22.53 -8.44 3.89
N GLY A 37 -22.41 -9.76 4.00
CA GLY A 37 -23.08 -10.76 3.16
C GLY A 37 -22.27 -11.23 1.95
N SER A 38 -22.80 -12.22 1.24
CA SER A 38 -22.15 -12.91 0.11
C SER A 38 -21.64 -12.02 -1.03
N PRO A 39 -22.29 -10.91 -1.42
CA PRO A 39 -21.74 -10.02 -2.45
C PRO A 39 -20.36 -9.47 -2.10
N PHE A 40 -20.11 -9.11 -0.83
CA PHE A 40 -18.82 -8.58 -0.41
C PHE A 40 -17.77 -9.68 -0.25
N LEU A 41 -18.17 -10.90 0.16
CA LEU A 41 -17.27 -12.05 0.06
C LEU A 41 -16.83 -12.27 -1.38
N ASN A 42 -17.74 -12.21 -2.36
CA ASN A 42 -17.38 -12.37 -3.76
C ASN A 42 -16.44 -11.25 -4.24
N THR A 43 -16.72 -9.99 -3.90
CA THR A 43 -15.80 -8.87 -4.18
C THR A 43 -14.42 -9.12 -3.57
N PHE A 44 -14.37 -9.53 -2.30
CA PHE A 44 -13.12 -9.86 -1.62
C PHE A 44 -12.34 -10.96 -2.35
N LEU A 45 -13.01 -12.09 -2.64
CA LEU A 45 -12.40 -13.23 -3.32
C LEU A 45 -11.87 -12.81 -4.69
N GLN A 46 -12.68 -12.13 -5.50
CA GLN A 46 -12.27 -11.71 -6.85
C GLN A 46 -11.12 -10.69 -6.83
N THR A 47 -11.08 -9.79 -5.86
CA THR A 47 -9.97 -8.83 -5.71
C THR A 47 -8.66 -9.51 -5.27
N ASN A 48 -8.75 -10.54 -4.43
CA ASN A 48 -7.57 -11.20 -3.86
C ASN A 48 -7.12 -12.45 -4.64
N LEU A 49 -7.92 -12.90 -5.62
CA LEU A 49 -7.66 -14.08 -6.44
C LEU A 49 -6.47 -13.83 -7.38
N ARG A 50 -5.48 -14.71 -7.30
CA ARG A 50 -4.30 -14.74 -8.17
C ARG A 50 -4.41 -15.94 -9.10
N LYS A 51 -5.02 -15.74 -10.26
CA LYS A 51 -5.20 -16.82 -11.23
C LYS A 51 -3.83 -17.38 -11.65
N PRO A 52 -3.57 -18.69 -11.50
CA PRO A 52 -2.30 -19.27 -11.93
C PRO A 52 -2.08 -19.06 -13.43
N VAL A 53 -0.87 -18.64 -13.82
CA VAL A 53 -0.55 -18.30 -15.22
C VAL A 53 -0.81 -19.46 -16.19
N ALA A 54 -0.58 -20.70 -15.74
CA ALA A 54 -0.79 -21.90 -16.55
C ALA A 54 -2.28 -22.24 -16.77
N ALA A 55 -3.17 -21.72 -15.94
CA ALA A 55 -4.62 -21.76 -16.15
C ALA A 55 -5.08 -20.58 -17.01
N GLU A 56 -4.53 -19.39 -16.77
CA GLU A 56 -4.80 -18.19 -17.55
C GLU A 56 -4.38 -18.32 -19.02
N ALA A 57 -3.19 -18.86 -19.29
CA ALA A 57 -2.69 -19.11 -20.64
C ALA A 57 -3.62 -20.00 -21.48
N LYS A 58 -4.32 -20.93 -20.82
CA LYS A 58 -5.30 -21.82 -21.45
C LYS A 58 -6.73 -21.26 -21.44
N GLY A 59 -6.93 -20.04 -20.94
CA GLY A 59 -8.24 -19.40 -20.82
C GLY A 59 -9.20 -20.09 -19.86
N ILE A 60 -8.69 -20.93 -18.93
CA ILE A 60 -9.52 -21.80 -18.09
C ILE A 60 -10.43 -20.96 -17.21
N GLY A 61 -11.74 -21.15 -17.34
CA GLY A 61 -12.75 -20.64 -16.42
C GLY A 61 -13.43 -21.79 -15.69
N GLY A 62 -13.95 -21.54 -14.50
CA GLY A 62 -14.63 -22.57 -13.72
C GLY A 62 -14.78 -22.21 -12.25
N ARG A 63 -15.24 -23.20 -11.48
CA ARG A 63 -15.51 -23.05 -10.05
C ARG A 63 -14.69 -24.06 -9.28
N VAL A 64 -14.07 -23.61 -8.20
CA VAL A 64 -13.57 -24.49 -7.14
C VAL A 64 -14.57 -24.40 -6.00
N ILE A 65 -15.10 -25.55 -5.56
CA ILE A 65 -15.98 -25.60 -4.39
C ILE A 65 -15.13 -26.02 -3.20
N VAL A 66 -15.13 -25.20 -2.16
CA VAL A 66 -14.40 -25.46 -0.91
C VAL A 66 -15.36 -25.70 0.24
N ASN A 67 -15.00 -26.65 1.09
CA ASN A 67 -15.56 -26.82 2.42
C ASN A 67 -14.59 -26.18 3.42
N ALA A 68 -15.11 -25.52 4.45
CA ALA A 68 -14.30 -24.91 5.50
C ALA A 68 -15.07 -24.87 6.83
N ILE A 69 -14.34 -24.68 7.92
CA ILE A 69 -14.91 -24.44 9.24
C ILE A 69 -14.78 -22.96 9.56
N VAL A 70 -15.90 -22.28 9.75
CA VAL A 70 -15.93 -20.94 10.36
C VAL A 70 -15.73 -21.11 11.86
N GLU A 71 -14.68 -20.51 12.38
CA GLU A 71 -14.34 -20.51 13.79
C GLU A 71 -15.13 -19.42 14.56
N PRO A 72 -15.36 -19.56 15.88
CA PRO A 72 -16.07 -18.58 16.69
C PRO A 72 -15.51 -17.14 16.63
N ASN A 73 -14.24 -16.97 16.27
CA ASN A 73 -13.59 -15.67 16.11
C ASN A 73 -13.82 -15.04 14.72
N GLY A 74 -14.54 -15.70 13.83
CA GLY A 74 -14.82 -15.24 12.46
C GLY A 74 -13.74 -15.58 11.42
N SER A 75 -12.66 -16.27 11.82
CA SER A 75 -11.69 -16.84 10.88
C SER A 75 -12.16 -18.18 10.30
N VAL A 76 -11.45 -18.70 9.31
CA VAL A 76 -11.70 -20.02 8.75
C VAL A 76 -10.53 -20.97 8.99
N SER A 77 -10.85 -22.24 9.22
CA SER A 77 -9.90 -23.35 9.31
C SER A 77 -10.37 -24.53 8.45
N ASP A 78 -9.52 -25.56 8.32
CA ASP A 78 -9.80 -26.81 7.60
C ASP A 78 -10.37 -26.61 6.18
N VAL A 79 -9.81 -25.65 5.44
CA VAL A 79 -10.27 -25.35 4.07
C VAL A 79 -9.84 -26.49 3.13
N LYS A 80 -10.83 -27.22 2.61
CA LYS A 80 -10.66 -28.40 1.75
C LYS A 80 -11.41 -28.23 0.44
N VAL A 81 -10.81 -28.70 -0.65
CA VAL A 81 -11.48 -28.70 -1.96
C VAL A 81 -12.43 -29.89 -2.05
N MET A 82 -13.69 -29.61 -2.35
CA MET A 82 -14.74 -30.60 -2.61
C MET A 82 -14.88 -30.87 -4.11
N ASN A 83 -14.88 -29.81 -4.92
CA ASN A 83 -14.91 -29.91 -6.37
C ASN A 83 -13.71 -29.16 -6.93
N SER A 84 -12.78 -29.93 -7.48
CA SER A 84 -11.56 -29.43 -8.11
C SER A 84 -11.85 -28.82 -9.47
N LEU A 85 -11.17 -27.72 -9.77
CA LEU A 85 -11.05 -27.22 -11.15
C LEU A 85 -9.74 -27.70 -11.77
N ARG A 86 -8.64 -27.48 -11.03
CA ARG A 86 -7.28 -27.83 -11.42
C ARG A 86 -6.37 -27.68 -10.18
N PRO A 87 -5.33 -28.52 -9.99
CA PRO A 87 -4.52 -28.47 -8.76
C PRO A 87 -3.88 -27.12 -8.42
N ASP A 88 -3.51 -26.30 -9.42
CA ASP A 88 -2.99 -24.95 -9.19
C ASP A 88 -4.08 -23.94 -8.82
N CYS A 89 -5.24 -23.99 -9.48
CA CYS A 89 -6.43 -23.21 -9.11
C CYS A 89 -6.95 -23.59 -7.71
N ASP A 90 -6.90 -24.87 -7.35
CA ASP A 90 -7.32 -25.39 -6.05
C ASP A 90 -6.46 -24.82 -4.92
N ARG A 91 -5.13 -24.81 -5.09
CA ARG A 91 -4.21 -24.18 -4.13
C ARG A 91 -4.51 -22.70 -3.96
N GLU A 92 -4.78 -22.01 -5.06
CA GLU A 92 -5.15 -20.60 -5.00
C GLU A 92 -6.51 -20.39 -4.31
N ALA A 93 -7.50 -21.23 -4.59
CA ALA A 93 -8.82 -21.17 -3.96
C ALA A 93 -8.73 -21.35 -2.45
N ILE A 94 -7.92 -22.32 -1.98
CA ILE A 94 -7.63 -22.50 -0.56
C ILE A 94 -6.99 -21.22 0.01
N ARG A 95 -5.90 -20.73 -0.62
CA ARG A 95 -5.16 -19.56 -0.14
C ARG A 95 -6.06 -18.33 -0.01
N VAL A 96 -6.78 -17.96 -1.07
CA VAL A 96 -7.61 -16.75 -1.10
C VAL A 96 -8.78 -16.85 -0.13
N PHE A 97 -9.39 -18.03 0.01
CA PHE A 97 -10.49 -18.24 0.93
C PHE A 97 -10.02 -18.16 2.40
N SER A 98 -8.84 -18.72 2.71
CA SER A 98 -8.22 -18.64 4.04
C SER A 98 -7.85 -17.22 4.47
N LEU A 99 -7.71 -16.27 3.54
CA LEU A 99 -7.45 -14.87 3.88
C LEU A 99 -8.68 -14.16 4.47
N PHE A 100 -9.89 -14.64 4.20
CA PHE A 100 -11.11 -13.99 4.67
C PHE A 100 -11.42 -14.39 6.12
N LYS A 101 -11.27 -13.45 7.04
CA LYS A 101 -11.48 -13.61 8.50
C LYS A 101 -12.63 -12.75 9.02
N ALA A 102 -13.47 -12.27 8.13
CA ALA A 102 -14.58 -11.40 8.43
C ALA A 102 -15.90 -12.17 8.39
N TRP A 103 -15.96 -13.36 8.98
CA TRP A 103 -17.22 -14.07 9.17
C TRP A 103 -17.94 -13.57 10.43
N LYS A 104 -19.27 -13.55 10.38
CA LYS A 104 -20.11 -13.76 11.56
C LYS A 104 -20.12 -15.28 11.79
N PRO A 105 -19.74 -15.77 12.98
CA PRO A 105 -19.75 -17.19 13.27
C PRO A 105 -21.20 -17.71 13.36
N GLY A 106 -21.36 -19.03 13.32
CA GLY A 106 -22.63 -19.66 13.67
C GLY A 106 -22.91 -19.52 15.17
N PHE A 107 -24.18 -19.48 15.56
CA PHE A 107 -24.60 -19.41 16.96
C PHE A 107 -25.51 -20.58 17.33
N LYS A 108 -25.26 -21.21 18.48
CA LYS A 108 -26.11 -22.25 19.07
C LYS A 108 -26.23 -22.02 20.58
N GLY A 109 -27.44 -21.92 21.09
CA GLY A 109 -27.72 -21.54 22.47
C GLY A 109 -27.11 -20.17 22.83
N GLY A 110 -27.12 -19.23 21.88
CA GLY A 110 -26.53 -17.89 22.06
C GLY A 110 -25.00 -17.84 22.13
N ARG A 111 -24.30 -18.96 21.94
CA ARG A 111 -22.83 -19.04 21.91
C ARG A 111 -22.33 -19.18 20.49
N ALA A 112 -21.25 -18.48 20.16
CA ALA A 112 -20.56 -18.67 18.89
C ALA A 112 -19.95 -20.09 18.85
N VAL A 113 -20.19 -20.81 17.75
CA VAL A 113 -19.77 -22.20 17.56
C VAL A 113 -19.00 -22.37 16.25
N ARG A 114 -18.25 -23.47 16.18
CA ARG A 114 -17.59 -23.91 14.94
C ARG A 114 -18.65 -24.43 13.99
N GLN A 115 -18.66 -23.92 12.76
CA GLN A 115 -19.64 -24.33 11.77
C GLN A 115 -18.98 -24.66 10.44
N GLN A 116 -19.35 -25.81 9.87
CA GLN A 116 -18.97 -26.19 8.52
C GLN A 116 -19.77 -25.40 7.48
N ILE A 117 -19.09 -24.87 6.48
CA ILE A 117 -19.68 -24.12 5.37
C ILE A 117 -19.16 -24.65 4.03
N THR A 118 -19.92 -24.39 2.97
CA THR A 118 -19.48 -24.60 1.59
C THR A 118 -19.50 -23.28 0.86
N ALA A 119 -18.41 -22.98 0.15
CA ALA A 119 -18.27 -21.76 -0.64
C ALA A 119 -17.71 -22.06 -2.03
N THR A 120 -18.00 -21.16 -2.97
CA THR A 120 -17.53 -21.26 -4.35
C THR A 120 -16.51 -20.15 -4.62
N VAL A 121 -15.33 -20.54 -5.11
CA VAL A 121 -14.33 -19.62 -5.67
C VAL A 121 -14.43 -19.68 -7.20
N LEU A 122 -14.81 -18.55 -7.81
CA LEU A 122 -14.98 -18.43 -9.25
C LEU A 122 -13.68 -17.98 -9.93
N PHE A 123 -13.19 -18.76 -10.88
CA PHE A 123 -12.14 -18.38 -11.82
C PHE A 123 -12.79 -17.94 -13.13
N LYS A 124 -12.71 -16.65 -13.45
CA LYS A 124 -13.28 -16.10 -14.69
C LYS A 124 -12.47 -16.59 -15.90
N PRO A 125 -13.11 -17.00 -17.01
CA PRO A 125 -12.41 -17.29 -18.26
C PRO A 125 -11.78 -16.02 -18.84
N ASN A 126 -10.75 -16.20 -19.65
CA ASN A 126 -10.06 -15.12 -20.37
C ASN A 126 -9.62 -15.63 -21.75
N PRO A 127 -9.33 -14.74 -22.71
CA PRO A 127 -8.70 -15.14 -23.96
C PRO A 127 -7.36 -15.87 -23.69
N PRO A 128 -7.13 -17.06 -24.27
CA PRO A 128 -5.89 -17.79 -24.08
C PRO A 128 -4.71 -17.05 -24.73
N PHE A 129 -3.50 -17.39 -24.29
CA PHE A 129 -2.26 -16.90 -24.89
C PHE A 129 -1.21 -18.01 -24.93
N ILE A 130 -0.25 -17.90 -25.86
CA ILE A 130 0.81 -18.89 -26.00
C ILE A 130 1.74 -18.78 -24.79
N TYR A 131 1.85 -19.88 -24.05
CA TYR A 131 2.70 -19.99 -22.88
C TYR A 131 3.50 -21.29 -22.95
N ASN A 132 4.82 -21.18 -22.94
CA ASN A 132 5.72 -22.33 -23.03
C ASN A 132 6.95 -22.09 -22.15
N ASN A 133 7.38 -23.12 -21.43
CA ASN A 133 8.59 -23.11 -20.59
C ASN A 133 8.73 -21.86 -19.69
N GLY A 134 7.65 -21.48 -19.01
CA GLY A 134 7.68 -20.33 -18.10
C GLY A 134 7.51 -18.97 -18.77
N ALA A 135 7.35 -18.89 -20.09
CA ALA A 135 7.28 -17.63 -20.80
C ALA A 135 6.02 -17.48 -21.65
N ARG A 136 5.47 -16.26 -21.68
CA ARG A 136 4.47 -15.85 -22.65
C ARG A 136 5.17 -15.56 -23.98
N ILE A 137 4.57 -16.05 -25.07
CA ILE A 137 5.06 -15.86 -26.43
C ILE A 137 4.03 -15.06 -27.22
N ASN A 138 4.46 -13.97 -27.84
CA ASN A 138 3.65 -13.19 -28.76
C ASN A 138 4.32 -13.17 -30.14
N TYR A 139 3.54 -13.32 -31.20
CA TYR A 139 4.00 -13.18 -32.58
C TYR A 139 3.47 -11.89 -33.18
N TYR A 140 4.24 -11.30 -34.08
CA TYR A 140 3.85 -10.09 -34.78
C TYR A 140 4.19 -10.17 -36.27
N ASP A 141 3.39 -9.52 -37.11
CA ASP A 141 3.65 -9.37 -38.54
C ASP A 141 4.76 -8.34 -38.84
N VAL A 142 4.95 -8.01 -40.11
CA VAL A 142 5.96 -7.03 -40.55
C VAL A 142 5.72 -5.63 -39.98
N ASP A 143 4.46 -5.27 -39.76
CA ASP A 143 3.99 -3.97 -39.27
C ASP A 143 3.88 -3.93 -37.73
N LYS A 144 4.29 -5.01 -37.05
CA LYS A 144 4.21 -5.22 -35.60
C LYS A 144 2.78 -5.34 -35.06
N ASN A 145 1.82 -5.72 -35.90
CA ASN A 145 0.48 -6.09 -35.41
C ASN A 145 0.54 -7.47 -34.75
N PRO A 146 -0.17 -7.68 -33.63
CA PRO A 146 -0.17 -8.95 -32.93
C PRO A 146 -0.84 -10.06 -33.77
N LEU A 147 -0.25 -11.24 -33.74
CA LEU A 147 -0.75 -12.47 -34.36
C LEU A 147 -1.13 -13.49 -33.28
N ALA A 148 -2.14 -14.31 -33.57
CA ALA A 148 -2.58 -15.36 -32.66
C ALA A 148 -1.59 -16.54 -32.57
N ASP A 149 -0.73 -16.72 -33.58
CA ASP A 149 0.13 -17.88 -33.75
C ASP A 149 1.44 -17.56 -34.51
N SER A 150 2.28 -18.58 -34.66
CA SER A 150 3.51 -18.56 -35.46
C SER A 150 3.24 -18.84 -36.95
N SER A 151 2.19 -18.28 -37.53
CA SER A 151 1.88 -18.43 -38.96
C SER A 151 3.00 -17.90 -39.86
N ASP A 152 2.95 -18.20 -41.16
CA ASP A 152 3.90 -17.74 -42.18
C ASP A 152 3.98 -16.20 -42.30
N LYS A 153 3.03 -15.49 -41.70
CA LYS A 153 3.00 -14.02 -41.59
C LYS A 153 3.88 -13.49 -40.45
N ALA A 154 4.25 -14.32 -39.48
CA ALA A 154 5.05 -13.91 -38.35
C ALA A 154 6.45 -13.44 -38.81
N ARG A 155 6.82 -12.23 -38.41
CA ARG A 155 8.14 -11.63 -38.66
C ARG A 155 8.88 -11.33 -37.37
N TYR A 156 8.15 -11.13 -36.27
CA TYR A 156 8.73 -10.98 -34.94
C TYR A 156 8.13 -11.97 -33.95
N LYS A 157 8.96 -12.42 -33.00
CA LYS A 157 8.57 -13.26 -31.87
C LYS A 157 9.09 -12.64 -30.60
N GLN A 158 8.22 -12.35 -29.66
CA GLN A 158 8.57 -11.87 -28.32
C GLN A 158 8.42 -13.00 -27.32
N ILE A 159 9.45 -13.22 -26.49
CA ILE A 159 9.40 -14.13 -25.35
C ILE A 159 9.49 -13.30 -24.07
N ALA A 160 8.49 -13.41 -23.20
CA ALA A 160 8.42 -12.72 -21.91
C ALA A 160 8.31 -13.74 -20.75
N PRO A 161 9.38 -13.97 -19.99
CA PRO A 161 9.37 -14.85 -18.82
C PRO A 161 8.39 -14.36 -17.74
N LEU A 162 7.59 -15.28 -17.20
CA LEU A 162 6.61 -15.02 -16.13
C LEU A 162 6.81 -16.00 -14.96
N ASP A 163 6.52 -15.53 -13.75
CA ASP A 163 6.38 -16.40 -12.58
C ASP A 163 5.05 -17.17 -12.61
N SER A 164 4.81 -18.03 -11.61
CA SER A 164 3.59 -18.85 -11.54
C SER A 164 2.29 -18.06 -11.41
N ASN A 165 2.37 -16.78 -11.01
CA ASN A 165 1.24 -15.86 -10.87
C ASN A 165 1.09 -14.92 -12.07
N GLY A 166 1.95 -15.07 -13.09
CA GLY A 166 1.88 -14.28 -14.32
C GLY A 166 2.66 -12.98 -14.29
N PHE A 167 3.47 -12.75 -13.26
CA PHE A 167 4.30 -11.54 -13.17
C PHE A 167 5.62 -11.71 -13.91
N ALA A 168 6.09 -10.66 -14.57
CA ALA A 168 7.40 -10.66 -15.23
C ALA A 168 8.53 -11.03 -14.26
N ASN A 169 9.44 -11.91 -14.68
CA ASN A 169 10.55 -12.38 -13.86
C ASN A 169 11.88 -12.56 -14.62
N GLY A 170 12.00 -12.03 -15.84
CA GLY A 170 13.20 -12.13 -16.65
C GLY A 170 13.11 -11.25 -17.89
N ASP A 171 14.21 -11.18 -18.64
CA ASP A 171 14.30 -10.28 -19.80
C ASP A 171 13.26 -10.61 -20.87
N ILE A 172 12.69 -9.58 -21.50
CA ILE A 172 11.95 -9.76 -22.74
C ILE A 172 12.96 -9.88 -23.87
N VAL A 173 12.84 -10.94 -24.66
CA VAL A 173 13.70 -11.15 -25.84
C VAL A 173 12.84 -11.08 -27.09
N VAL A 174 13.23 -10.22 -28.03
CA VAL A 174 12.55 -10.06 -29.32
C VAL A 174 13.43 -10.65 -30.41
N TYR A 175 12.85 -11.57 -31.17
CA TYR A 175 13.47 -12.24 -32.30
C TYR A 175 12.83 -11.75 -33.60
N LYS A 176 13.63 -11.72 -34.67
CA LYS A 176 13.19 -11.49 -36.03
C LYS A 176 13.40 -12.75 -36.88
N ALA A 177 12.45 -13.02 -37.76
CA ALA A 177 12.53 -14.15 -38.68
C ALA A 177 13.71 -13.97 -39.67
N LYS A 178 14.50 -15.01 -39.86
CA LYS A 178 15.59 -15.10 -40.85
C LYS A 178 15.52 -16.46 -41.54
N GLY A 179 14.82 -16.52 -42.67
CA GLY A 179 14.43 -17.79 -43.30
C GLY A 179 13.52 -18.59 -42.36
N ALA A 180 13.81 -19.87 -42.16
CA ALA A 180 13.08 -20.74 -41.23
C ALA A 180 13.48 -20.55 -39.75
N ASN A 181 14.48 -19.72 -39.45
CA ASN A 181 15.05 -19.57 -38.11
C ASN A 181 14.68 -18.23 -37.47
N TRP A 182 14.75 -18.17 -36.14
CA TRP A 182 14.59 -16.96 -35.35
C TRP A 182 15.97 -16.44 -34.92
N LYS A 183 16.28 -15.17 -35.21
CA LYS A 183 17.50 -14.51 -34.72
C LYS A 183 17.11 -13.43 -33.70
N GLU A 184 17.79 -13.37 -32.57
CA GLU A 184 17.60 -12.28 -31.59
C GLU A 184 17.87 -10.93 -32.28
N GLU A 185 16.91 -10.01 -32.19
CA GLU A 185 17.00 -8.65 -32.72
C GLU A 185 17.42 -7.70 -31.59
N TYR A 186 16.73 -7.76 -30.46
CA TYR A 186 17.06 -7.00 -29.25
C TYR A 186 16.42 -7.64 -28.00
N ARG A 187 16.83 -7.12 -26.85
CA ARG A 187 16.41 -7.54 -25.52
C ARG A 187 16.06 -6.34 -24.66
N ILE A 188 15.03 -6.47 -23.84
CA ILE A 188 14.64 -5.49 -22.83
C ILE A 188 14.99 -6.12 -21.47
N PRO A 189 16.05 -5.64 -20.80
CA PRO A 189 16.49 -6.20 -19.52
C PRO A 189 15.42 -6.04 -18.44
N PHE A 190 15.23 -7.09 -17.65
CA PHE A 190 14.41 -7.03 -16.46
C PHE A 190 15.14 -6.28 -15.35
N ALA A 191 14.55 -5.17 -14.90
CA ALA A 191 15.13 -4.32 -13.88
C ALA A 191 14.76 -4.81 -12.48
N ARG A 192 15.75 -4.84 -11.59
CA ARG A 192 15.57 -5.05 -10.15
C ARG A 192 16.27 -3.92 -9.40
N GLN A 193 15.49 -3.12 -8.68
CA GLN A 193 16.00 -1.99 -7.91
C GLN A 193 15.68 -2.17 -6.43
N VAL A 194 16.71 -2.10 -5.58
CA VAL A 194 16.53 -2.08 -4.13
C VAL A 194 16.32 -0.64 -3.69
N ASN A 195 15.18 -0.38 -3.06
CA ASN A 195 14.87 0.90 -2.44
C ASN A 195 15.06 0.76 -0.93
N LYS A 196 16.09 1.44 -0.41
CA LYS A 196 16.27 1.57 1.03
C LYS A 196 15.40 2.72 1.51
N SER A 197 14.61 2.48 2.56
CA SER A 197 13.96 3.58 3.24
C SER A 197 15.01 4.49 3.87
N GLN A 198 14.67 5.77 3.99
CA GLN A 198 15.48 6.72 4.73
C GLN A 198 15.26 6.58 6.25
N ASP A 199 14.21 5.87 6.68
CA ASP A 199 14.03 5.46 8.08
C ASP A 199 14.78 4.14 8.31
N PRO A 200 15.82 4.09 9.16
CA PRO A 200 16.59 2.88 9.43
C PRO A 200 15.76 1.73 10.02
N SER A 201 14.58 2.01 10.58
CA SER A 201 13.66 1.01 11.11
C SER A 201 12.82 0.32 10.02
N GLU A 202 12.76 0.90 8.82
CA GLU A 202 12.02 0.35 7.71
C GLU A 202 12.91 -0.58 6.88
N GLN A 203 12.38 -1.78 6.61
CA GLN A 203 13.09 -2.77 5.81
C GLN A 203 13.20 -2.31 4.35
N PRO A 204 14.33 -2.61 3.66
CA PRO A 204 14.44 -2.37 2.24
C PRO A 204 13.31 -3.03 1.44
N THR A 205 12.95 -2.39 0.34
CA THR A 205 11.97 -2.90 -0.63
C THR A 205 12.63 -3.14 -1.97
N ILE A 206 12.04 -4.01 -2.78
CA ILE A 206 12.56 -4.40 -4.09
C ILE A 206 11.49 -4.08 -5.12
N MET A 207 11.83 -3.19 -6.06
CA MET A 207 11.04 -2.92 -7.25
C MET A 207 11.54 -3.78 -8.41
N THR A 208 10.60 -4.42 -9.11
CA THR A 208 10.87 -5.24 -10.29
C THR A 208 9.94 -4.90 -11.44
N GLY A 209 10.45 -4.87 -12.66
CA GLY A 209 9.70 -4.55 -13.87
C GLY A 209 10.63 -4.20 -15.03
N TYR A 210 10.14 -3.43 -16.02
CA TYR A 210 10.95 -2.96 -17.13
C TYR A 210 11.18 -1.45 -17.06
N GLN A 211 12.28 -1.00 -17.65
CA GLN A 211 12.64 0.40 -17.74
C GLN A 211 12.91 0.80 -19.19
N THR A 212 12.63 2.05 -19.51
CA THR A 212 13.06 2.67 -20.78
C THR A 212 14.57 2.84 -20.80
N ASN A 213 15.13 3.20 -21.95
CA ASN A 213 16.56 3.52 -22.08
C ASN A 213 17.01 4.67 -21.15
N ALA A 214 16.08 5.54 -20.75
CA ALA A 214 16.32 6.62 -19.78
C ALA A 214 16.24 6.14 -18.31
N LYS A 215 16.19 4.82 -18.08
CA LYS A 215 16.00 4.17 -16.75
C LYS A 215 14.70 4.58 -16.05
N SER A 216 13.69 4.99 -16.82
CA SER A 216 12.36 5.30 -16.30
C SER A 216 11.50 4.05 -16.33
N TRP A 217 10.80 3.74 -15.23
CA TRP A 217 9.87 2.61 -15.17
C TRP A 217 8.77 2.72 -16.23
N ASP A 218 8.41 1.60 -16.86
CA ASP A 218 7.35 1.54 -17.84
C ASP A 218 6.64 0.18 -17.81
N GLY A 219 5.31 0.20 -17.94
CA GLY A 219 4.48 -1.00 -17.80
C GLY A 219 4.26 -1.41 -16.34
N GLU A 220 4.01 -2.70 -16.10
CA GLU A 220 3.75 -3.22 -14.76
C GLU A 220 5.04 -3.24 -13.91
N VAL A 221 4.94 -2.67 -12.72
CA VAL A 221 6.00 -2.65 -11.73
C VAL A 221 5.47 -3.13 -10.40
N ILE A 222 6.23 -4.04 -9.79
CA ILE A 222 5.87 -4.67 -8.53
C ILE A 222 6.89 -4.28 -7.47
N MET A 223 6.40 -3.84 -6.32
CA MET A 223 7.21 -3.67 -5.12
C MET A 223 6.94 -4.78 -4.12
N ARG A 224 8.03 -5.39 -3.64
CA ARG A 224 8.01 -6.40 -2.58
C ARG A 224 8.88 -5.97 -1.41
N SER A 225 8.61 -6.51 -0.23
CA SER A 225 9.58 -6.49 0.87
C SER A 225 10.82 -7.30 0.47
N GLU A 226 11.91 -7.13 1.22
CA GLU A 226 13.10 -7.97 1.06
C GLU A 226 12.79 -9.47 1.27
N SER A 227 11.83 -9.80 2.13
CA SER A 227 11.33 -11.16 2.34
C SER A 227 10.42 -11.69 1.21
N GLY A 228 10.11 -10.88 0.20
CA GLY A 228 9.30 -11.26 -0.96
C GLY A 228 7.80 -11.03 -0.83
N SER A 229 7.31 -10.49 0.30
CA SER A 229 5.90 -10.15 0.46
C SER A 229 5.52 -8.99 -0.47
N MET A 230 4.37 -9.10 -1.13
CA MET A 230 3.84 -8.02 -1.97
C MET A 230 3.53 -6.77 -1.13
N ILE A 231 3.92 -5.59 -1.61
CA ILE A 231 3.61 -4.29 -1.00
C ILE A 231 2.67 -3.52 -1.91
N TYR A 232 3.04 -3.32 -3.18
CA TYR A 232 2.17 -2.74 -4.18
C TYR A 232 2.45 -3.24 -5.59
N GLN A 233 1.47 -3.03 -6.46
CA GLN A 233 1.53 -3.23 -7.91
C GLN A 233 0.98 -1.98 -8.59
N TYR A 234 1.75 -1.38 -9.50
CA TYR A 234 1.33 -0.22 -10.29
C TYR A 234 1.69 -0.41 -11.75
N VAL A 235 0.91 0.22 -12.62
CA VAL A 235 1.31 0.45 -14.00
C VAL A 235 2.01 1.80 -14.08
N TYR A 236 3.19 1.85 -14.68
CA TYR A 236 3.93 3.06 -14.98
C TYR A 236 3.79 3.39 -16.47
N LYS A 237 3.77 4.69 -16.78
CA LYS A 237 3.86 5.22 -18.14
C LYS A 237 4.89 6.32 -18.16
N ASN A 238 5.94 6.17 -18.96
CA ASN A 238 7.01 7.17 -19.09
C ASN A 238 7.62 7.58 -17.74
N GLY A 239 7.85 6.63 -16.83
CA GLY A 239 8.41 6.88 -15.51
C GLY A 239 7.41 7.35 -14.44
N VAL A 240 6.15 7.61 -14.80
CA VAL A 240 5.12 8.08 -13.86
C VAL A 240 4.16 6.94 -13.53
N PRO A 241 3.92 6.62 -12.24
CA PRO A 241 2.89 5.66 -11.87
C PRO A 241 1.52 6.20 -12.25
N THR A 242 0.72 5.36 -12.91
CA THR A 242 -0.69 5.64 -13.17
C THR A 242 -1.48 5.63 -11.86
N SER A 243 -2.71 6.16 -11.90
CA SER A 243 -3.58 6.19 -10.73
C SER A 243 -4.11 4.80 -10.33
N THR A 244 -4.05 3.83 -11.26
CA THR A 244 -4.47 2.43 -11.06
C THR A 244 -3.37 1.62 -10.38
N GLY A 245 -3.73 0.94 -9.30
CA GLY A 245 -2.79 0.09 -8.57
C GLY A 245 -3.43 -0.69 -7.44
N VAL A 246 -2.66 -1.60 -6.86
CA VAL A 246 -3.07 -2.48 -5.76
C VAL A 246 -2.06 -2.37 -4.64
N HIS A 247 -2.53 -2.17 -3.42
CA HIS A 247 -1.75 -2.21 -2.19
C HIS A 247 -2.08 -3.48 -1.43
N TYR A 248 -1.08 -4.02 -0.72
CA TYR A 248 -1.22 -5.24 0.06
C TYR A 248 -0.92 -4.98 1.54
N SER A 249 -1.70 -5.61 2.41
CA SER A 249 -1.40 -5.77 3.83
C SER A 249 -0.24 -6.73 4.04
N SER A 250 0.36 -6.69 5.23
CA SER A 250 1.48 -7.58 5.62
C SER A 250 1.15 -9.07 5.57
N ASN A 251 -0.14 -9.42 5.68
CA ASN A 251 -0.66 -10.79 5.54
C ASN A 251 -0.89 -11.22 4.08
N GLY A 252 -0.57 -10.37 3.09
CA GLY A 252 -0.68 -10.64 1.66
C GLY A 252 -2.06 -10.40 1.03
N LEU A 253 -3.02 -9.90 1.82
CA LEU A 253 -4.36 -9.47 1.40
C LEU A 253 -4.29 -8.10 0.72
N VAL A 254 -5.15 -7.83 -0.26
CA VAL A 254 -5.29 -6.51 -0.87
C VAL A 254 -5.92 -5.54 0.12
N SER A 255 -5.13 -4.56 0.58
CA SER A 255 -5.58 -3.53 1.52
C SER A 255 -6.29 -2.38 0.81
N GLU A 256 -5.90 -2.09 -0.43
CA GLU A 256 -6.54 -1.09 -1.28
C GLU A 256 -6.37 -1.42 -2.76
N LYS A 257 -7.41 -1.18 -3.55
CA LYS A 257 -7.39 -1.27 -5.01
C LYS A 257 -7.90 0.04 -5.58
N ARG A 258 -7.12 0.64 -6.48
CA ARG A 258 -7.44 1.87 -7.20
C ARG A 258 -7.70 1.56 -8.67
N GLU A 259 -8.81 2.07 -9.20
CA GLU A 259 -9.24 1.85 -10.57
C GLU A 259 -9.66 3.17 -11.21
N GLU A 260 -8.99 3.55 -12.29
CA GLU A 260 -9.33 4.73 -13.07
C GLU A 260 -10.48 4.43 -14.05
N PHE A 261 -11.44 5.34 -14.11
CA PHE A 261 -12.57 5.38 -15.01
C PHE A 261 -12.59 6.75 -15.73
N GLU A 262 -13.45 6.92 -16.73
CA GLU A 262 -13.57 8.18 -17.47
C GLU A 262 -13.85 9.38 -16.55
N GLU A 263 -14.71 9.18 -15.55
CA GLU A 263 -15.17 10.22 -14.62
C GLU A 263 -14.21 10.48 -13.45
N GLY A 264 -13.23 9.61 -13.20
CA GLY A 264 -12.35 9.71 -12.05
C GLY A 264 -11.76 8.38 -11.58
N LEU A 265 -11.30 8.37 -10.34
CA LEU A 265 -10.64 7.24 -9.70
C LEU A 265 -11.51 6.70 -8.58
N THR A 266 -11.78 5.40 -8.59
CA THR A 266 -12.36 4.71 -7.42
C THR A 266 -11.26 4.04 -6.62
N ALA A 267 -11.27 4.23 -5.30
CA ALA A 267 -10.45 3.47 -4.36
C ALA A 267 -11.35 2.62 -3.48
N THR A 268 -11.15 1.31 -3.48
CA THR A 268 -11.80 0.40 -2.53
C THR A 268 -10.75 -0.13 -1.56
N SER A 269 -11.04 -0.10 -0.27
CA SER A 269 -10.09 -0.49 0.77
C SER A 269 -10.70 -1.56 1.69
N TRP A 270 -9.85 -2.40 2.28
CA TRP A 270 -10.23 -3.50 3.16
C TRP A 270 -9.46 -3.44 4.48
N TYR A 271 -10.07 -3.94 5.54
CA TYR A 271 -9.38 -4.25 6.79
C TYR A 271 -8.55 -5.53 6.66
N ASP A 272 -7.59 -5.75 7.56
CA ASP A 272 -6.74 -6.94 7.58
C ASP A 272 -7.48 -8.27 7.79
N ASN A 273 -8.74 -8.22 8.24
CA ASN A 273 -9.61 -9.39 8.33
C ASN A 273 -10.39 -9.69 7.03
N GLY A 274 -10.23 -8.88 5.98
CA GLY A 274 -10.92 -9.01 4.70
C GLY A 274 -12.30 -8.35 4.61
N GLN A 275 -12.77 -7.72 5.68
CA GLN A 275 -13.97 -6.87 5.62
C GLN A 275 -13.69 -5.65 4.74
N ILE A 276 -14.57 -5.37 3.78
CA ILE A 276 -14.52 -4.10 3.03
C ILE A 276 -14.66 -2.93 4.02
N ARG A 277 -13.79 -1.93 3.90
CA ARG A 277 -13.73 -0.77 4.78
C ARG A 277 -14.44 0.41 4.15
N GLU A 278 -14.04 0.80 2.94
CA GLU A 278 -14.59 1.98 2.28
C GLU A 278 -14.49 1.90 0.77
N ILE A 279 -15.37 2.66 0.11
CA ILE A 279 -15.30 2.98 -1.31
C ILE A 279 -15.27 4.50 -1.43
N ARG A 280 -14.20 5.03 -2.00
CA ARG A 280 -14.01 6.46 -2.28
C ARG A 280 -13.99 6.71 -3.77
N MET A 281 -14.48 7.88 -4.17
CA MET A 281 -14.41 8.38 -5.54
C MET A 281 -13.71 9.73 -5.54
N ASN A 282 -12.69 9.85 -6.38
CA ASN A 282 -12.01 11.09 -6.68
C ASN A 282 -12.37 11.47 -8.11
N LYS A 283 -13.10 12.57 -8.30
CA LYS A 283 -13.43 13.05 -9.63
C LYS A 283 -12.17 13.51 -10.35
N LYS A 284 -12.11 13.28 -11.66
CA LYS A 284 -11.03 13.77 -12.50
C LYS A 284 -11.08 15.30 -12.52
N THR A 285 -9.98 15.96 -12.17
CA THR A 285 -9.85 17.42 -12.20
C THR A 285 -8.77 17.84 -13.20
N LYS A 286 -8.97 18.98 -13.83
CA LYS A 286 -7.93 19.68 -14.58
C LYS A 286 -7.05 20.46 -13.60
N PRO A 287 -5.78 20.76 -13.94
CA PRO A 287 -4.91 21.58 -13.10
C PRO A 287 -5.47 22.96 -12.75
N THR A 288 -6.40 23.48 -13.57
CA THR A 288 -7.06 24.78 -13.38
C THR A 288 -8.30 24.71 -12.49
N ASP A 289 -8.79 23.50 -12.17
CA ASP A 289 -10.00 23.34 -11.39
C ASP A 289 -9.68 23.55 -9.91
N ASN A 290 -10.64 24.11 -9.18
CA ASN A 290 -10.54 24.15 -7.72
C ASN A 290 -10.43 22.71 -7.18
N PRO A 291 -9.60 22.46 -6.16
CA PRO A 291 -9.48 21.14 -5.54
C PRO A 291 -10.86 20.64 -5.08
N ILE A 292 -11.33 19.53 -5.66
CA ILE A 292 -12.56 18.88 -5.24
C ILE A 292 -12.19 17.84 -4.18
N PRO A 293 -12.79 17.87 -2.97
CA PRO A 293 -12.52 16.86 -1.96
C PRO A 293 -12.90 15.46 -2.44
N SER A 294 -12.14 14.45 -2.03
CA SER A 294 -12.50 13.05 -2.23
C SER A 294 -13.87 12.75 -1.61
N SER A 295 -14.73 12.03 -2.33
CA SER A 295 -16.06 11.66 -1.82
C SER A 295 -16.07 10.22 -1.32
N VAL A 296 -16.52 10.00 -0.09
CA VAL A 296 -16.79 8.66 0.44
C VAL A 296 -18.16 8.21 -0.03
N ILE A 297 -18.25 7.14 -0.82
CA ILE A 297 -19.52 6.60 -1.30
C ILE A 297 -20.13 5.66 -0.25
N ALA A 298 -19.29 4.84 0.37
CA ALA A 298 -19.71 3.92 1.41
C ALA A 298 -18.56 3.62 2.37
N PHE A 299 -18.92 3.33 3.62
CA PHE A 299 -17.99 3.01 4.70
C PHE A 299 -18.63 1.95 5.60
N TRP A 300 -17.84 0.96 6.00
CA TRP A 300 -18.23 -0.10 6.92
C TRP A 300 -17.23 -0.16 8.08
N ALA A 301 -17.74 -0.46 9.27
CA ALA A 301 -16.89 -0.87 10.38
C ALA A 301 -16.24 -2.24 10.11
N SER A 302 -15.19 -2.58 10.84
CA SER A 302 -14.55 -3.92 10.77
C SER A 302 -15.49 -5.06 11.19
N THR A 303 -16.60 -4.74 11.86
CA THR A 303 -17.71 -5.64 12.21
C THR A 303 -18.65 -5.92 11.04
N GLY A 304 -18.52 -5.21 9.91
CA GLY A 304 -19.41 -5.28 8.76
C GLY A 304 -20.64 -4.38 8.85
N GLN A 305 -20.80 -3.63 9.95
CA GLN A 305 -21.85 -2.63 10.05
C GLN A 305 -21.59 -1.51 9.03
N GLN A 306 -22.54 -1.27 8.13
CA GLN A 306 -22.46 -0.16 7.19
C GLN A 306 -22.75 1.14 7.94
N LEU A 307 -21.76 2.04 7.98
CA LEU A 307 -21.83 3.33 8.67
C LEU A 307 -22.13 4.48 7.70
N VAL A 308 -21.69 4.37 6.45
CA VAL A 308 -22.01 5.32 5.37
C VAL A 308 -22.61 4.55 4.20
N LYS A 309 -23.74 5.04 3.71
CA LYS A 309 -24.44 4.51 2.54
C LYS A 309 -24.81 5.66 1.61
N ASN A 310 -24.45 5.53 0.34
CA ASN A 310 -24.68 6.57 -0.68
C ASN A 310 -24.16 7.95 -0.24
N GLY A 311 -22.98 7.97 0.37
CA GLY A 311 -22.31 9.16 0.86
C GLY A 311 -22.86 9.78 2.15
N ASN A 312 -23.84 9.16 2.79
CA ASN A 312 -24.46 9.70 3.99
C ASN A 312 -24.27 8.77 5.18
N GLY A 313 -23.85 9.32 6.33
CA GLY A 313 -23.77 8.58 7.58
C GLY A 313 -22.71 9.08 8.55
N ARG A 314 -22.78 8.61 9.79
CA ARG A 314 -21.81 8.92 10.85
C ARG A 314 -20.80 7.80 10.97
N VAL A 315 -19.52 8.15 10.97
CA VAL A 315 -18.42 7.19 11.10
C VAL A 315 -17.70 7.34 12.44
N SER A 316 -17.11 6.23 12.88
CA SER A 316 -16.06 6.16 13.88
C SER A 316 -14.95 5.29 13.31
N ASN A 317 -13.87 5.93 12.89
CA ASN A 317 -12.75 5.32 12.18
C ASN A 317 -11.57 5.18 13.14
N LYS A 318 -10.93 4.01 13.15
CA LYS A 318 -9.74 3.74 13.95
C LYS A 318 -8.54 3.55 13.04
N GLU A 319 -7.47 4.31 13.24
CA GLU A 319 -6.24 4.22 12.45
C GLU A 319 -5.01 4.22 13.34
N TYR A 320 -4.01 3.40 13.01
CA TYR A 320 -2.71 3.42 13.67
C TYR A 320 -1.85 4.54 13.07
N ARG A 321 -1.53 5.57 13.86
CA ARG A 321 -0.69 6.71 13.46
C ARG A 321 0.48 6.89 14.43
N ARG A 322 1.53 7.61 14.02
CA ARG A 322 2.63 7.96 14.94
C ARG A 322 2.08 8.90 16.03
N SER A 323 2.41 8.63 17.29
CA SER A 323 1.98 9.45 18.42
C SER A 323 2.66 10.83 18.38
N TYR A 324 1.95 11.88 18.83
CA TYR A 324 2.50 13.24 18.93
C TYR A 324 3.40 13.43 20.16
N ALA A 325 3.19 12.66 21.23
CA ALA A 325 3.82 12.93 22.53
C ALA A 325 5.15 12.21 22.77
N SER A 326 5.55 11.22 21.95
CA SER A 326 6.78 10.47 22.24
C SER A 326 7.41 9.81 21.02
N LEU A 327 8.71 9.57 21.13
CA LEU A 327 9.53 8.72 20.23
C LEU A 327 9.15 7.21 20.32
N LEU A 328 7.99 6.83 20.89
CA LEU A 328 7.49 5.46 21.08
C LEU A 328 6.41 5.08 20.02
N PRO A 329 5.98 3.79 19.92
CA PRO A 329 5.40 3.25 18.70
C PRO A 329 4.00 3.81 18.42
N LYS A 330 3.54 3.60 17.19
CA LYS A 330 2.24 4.04 16.68
C LYS A 330 1.10 3.84 17.71
N THR A 331 0.22 4.82 17.83
CA THR A 331 -0.99 4.77 18.66
C THR A 331 -2.24 4.77 17.78
N THR A 332 -3.34 4.26 18.29
CA THR A 332 -4.62 4.31 17.58
C THR A 332 -5.24 5.70 17.71
N VAL A 333 -5.70 6.25 16.60
CA VAL A 333 -6.50 7.46 16.54
C VAL A 333 -7.92 7.06 16.21
N VAL A 334 -8.87 7.50 17.04
CA VAL A 334 -10.30 7.37 16.78
C VAL A 334 -10.80 8.70 16.21
N GLU A 335 -11.14 8.71 14.92
CA GLU A 335 -11.74 9.85 14.22
C GLU A 335 -13.24 9.63 14.04
N GLU A 336 -14.04 10.61 14.44
CA GLU A 336 -15.50 10.53 14.36
C GLU A 336 -16.06 11.77 13.67
N GLY A 337 -17.11 11.58 12.88
CA GLY A 337 -17.76 12.67 12.17
C GLY A 337 -18.85 12.18 11.23
N VAL A 338 -19.45 13.14 10.52
CA VAL A 338 -20.55 12.88 9.58
C VAL A 338 -20.08 13.12 8.16
N TYR A 339 -20.44 12.19 7.29
CA TYR A 339 -20.44 12.41 5.85
C TYR A 339 -21.85 12.77 5.39
N GLU A 340 -21.94 13.81 4.56
CA GLU A 340 -23.14 14.20 3.84
C GLU A 340 -22.78 14.35 2.35
N ASN A 341 -23.53 13.66 1.48
CA ASN A 341 -23.23 13.58 0.03
C ASN A 341 -21.77 13.19 -0.28
N GLY A 342 -21.19 12.36 0.57
CA GLY A 342 -19.83 11.84 0.50
C GLY A 342 -18.75 12.77 1.02
N LEU A 343 -19.11 13.95 1.50
CA LEU A 343 -18.18 14.98 1.96
C LEU A 343 -18.23 15.12 3.48
N GLN A 344 -17.10 15.42 4.11
CA GLN A 344 -17.07 15.68 5.55
C GLN A 344 -17.94 16.90 5.87
N GLN A 345 -18.84 16.76 6.84
CA GLN A 345 -19.76 17.81 7.26
C GLN A 345 -19.76 17.98 8.78
N GLY A 346 -19.83 19.23 9.22
CA GLY A 346 -19.98 19.59 10.62
C GLY A 346 -18.72 19.33 11.43
N ILE A 347 -18.89 18.91 12.68
CA ILE A 347 -17.80 18.71 13.62
C ILE A 347 -17.23 17.30 13.48
N TRP A 348 -15.94 17.24 13.25
CA TRP A 348 -15.11 16.05 13.26
C TRP A 348 -14.18 16.08 14.47
N THR A 349 -14.05 14.98 15.18
CA THR A 349 -13.14 14.87 16.34
C THR A 349 -12.17 13.74 16.15
N GLY A 350 -10.92 13.94 16.53
CA GLY A 350 -9.94 12.85 16.63
C GLY A 350 -9.36 12.75 18.02
N ARG A 351 -9.26 11.52 18.52
CA ARG A 351 -8.76 11.20 19.86
C ARG A 351 -7.73 10.10 19.79
N TYR A 352 -6.55 10.37 20.32
CA TYR A 352 -5.50 9.35 20.41
C TYR A 352 -5.80 8.46 21.64
N GLU A 353 -5.71 7.14 21.50
CA GLU A 353 -6.04 6.20 22.59
C GLU A 353 -5.08 6.35 23.79
N ASP A 354 -3.83 6.78 23.55
CA ASP A 354 -2.85 7.14 24.59
C ASP A 354 -3.10 8.51 25.23
N LYS A 355 -4.16 9.22 24.80
CA LYS A 355 -4.56 10.57 25.25
C LYS A 355 -3.53 11.66 24.99
N SER A 356 -2.50 11.38 24.17
CA SER A 356 -1.44 12.34 23.83
C SER A 356 -1.94 13.54 23.06
N PHE A 357 -3.02 13.37 22.27
CA PHE A 357 -3.51 14.39 21.37
C PHE A 357 -5.01 14.27 21.13
N TYR A 358 -5.66 15.43 21.06
CA TYR A 358 -7.07 15.60 20.74
C TYR A 358 -7.24 16.74 19.74
N TYR A 359 -8.21 16.64 18.84
CA TYR A 359 -8.66 17.76 18.02
C TYR A 359 -10.14 17.71 17.70
N GLU A 360 -10.67 18.88 17.38
CA GLU A 360 -12.01 19.11 16.86
C GLU A 360 -11.89 20.04 15.65
N GLU A 361 -12.45 19.63 14.52
CA GLU A 361 -12.33 20.30 13.23
C GLU A 361 -13.73 20.50 12.65
N GLN A 362 -14.01 21.68 12.12
CA GLN A 362 -15.26 21.99 11.46
C GLN A 362 -15.09 21.96 9.94
N PHE A 363 -15.94 21.17 9.29
CA PHE A 363 -16.01 21.04 7.84
C PHE A 363 -17.36 21.52 7.31
N ASP A 364 -17.33 22.14 6.13
CA ASP A 364 -18.51 22.40 5.33
C ASP A 364 -18.26 21.87 3.91
N LYS A 365 -19.07 20.91 3.46
CA LYS A 365 -18.98 20.27 2.15
C LYS A 365 -17.56 19.80 1.82
N GLY A 366 -16.91 19.17 2.80
CA GLY A 366 -15.55 18.64 2.67
C GLY A 366 -14.45 19.70 2.75
N VAL A 367 -14.78 20.98 2.88
CA VAL A 367 -13.82 22.07 3.05
C VAL A 367 -13.61 22.34 4.54
N PHE A 368 -12.36 22.20 4.98
CA PHE A 368 -11.96 22.56 6.33
C PHE A 368 -12.17 24.07 6.58
N GLN A 369 -12.83 24.41 7.68
CA GLN A 369 -13.12 25.80 8.04
C GLN A 369 -12.19 26.31 9.15
N LYS A 370 -12.14 25.56 10.25
CA LYS A 370 -11.36 25.87 11.45
C LYS A 370 -11.28 24.65 12.35
N GLY A 371 -10.30 24.64 13.24
CA GLY A 371 -10.14 23.58 14.21
C GLY A 371 -9.51 24.07 15.50
N LYS A 372 -9.55 23.20 16.49
CA LYS A 372 -8.83 23.33 17.75
C LYS A 372 -8.18 22.01 18.10
N SER A 373 -7.00 22.05 18.69
CA SER A 373 -6.27 20.87 19.14
C SER A 373 -5.69 21.07 20.53
N CYS A 374 -5.40 19.97 21.21
CA CYS A 374 -4.83 19.96 22.54
C CYS A 374 -3.88 18.76 22.67
N LEU A 375 -2.63 19.04 23.07
CA LEU A 375 -1.67 18.03 23.49
C LEU A 375 -1.89 17.70 24.97
N LEU A 376 -1.50 16.49 25.39
CA LEU A 376 -1.56 16.10 26.80
C LEU A 376 -0.80 17.10 27.67
N GLY A 377 -1.52 17.78 28.58
CA GLY A 377 -0.96 18.78 29.48
C GLY A 377 -0.65 20.15 28.85
N GLY A 378 -1.02 20.36 27.58
CA GLY A 378 -0.86 21.63 26.87
C GLY A 378 -2.16 22.44 26.79
N ASP A 379 -2.02 23.70 26.37
CA ASP A 379 -3.16 24.58 26.10
C ASP A 379 -3.88 24.21 24.79
N THR A 380 -5.16 24.59 24.70
CA THR A 380 -5.92 24.45 23.46
C THR A 380 -5.45 25.48 22.43
N VAL A 381 -5.04 25.02 21.26
CA VAL A 381 -4.61 25.87 20.13
C VAL A 381 -5.67 25.84 19.05
N THR A 382 -6.08 27.02 18.56
CA THR A 382 -6.99 27.14 17.41
C THR A 382 -6.21 27.37 16.12
N TYR A 383 -6.74 26.89 15.00
CA TYR A 383 -6.11 27.02 13.69
C TYR A 383 -7.15 27.07 12.56
N THR A 384 -6.80 27.76 11.47
CA THR A 384 -7.60 27.89 10.24
C THR A 384 -6.92 27.23 9.03
N VAL A 385 -5.75 26.63 9.24
CA VAL A 385 -5.00 25.85 8.25
C VAL A 385 -4.59 24.53 8.90
N LEU A 386 -4.89 23.41 8.24
CA LEU A 386 -4.56 22.07 8.76
C LEU A 386 -3.06 21.84 8.84
N GLU A 387 -2.33 22.22 7.80
CA GLU A 387 -0.89 21.98 7.68
C GLU A 387 -0.19 23.19 7.08
N LYS A 388 0.94 23.56 7.68
CA LYS A 388 1.84 24.60 7.17
C LYS A 388 3.25 24.03 7.08
N THR A 389 3.84 24.09 5.90
CA THR A 389 5.24 23.68 5.70
C THR A 389 6.18 24.65 6.43
N PRO A 390 7.38 24.20 6.83
CA PRO A 390 8.40 25.09 7.35
C PRO A 390 8.78 26.15 6.32
N GLU A 391 9.13 27.33 6.80
CA GLU A 391 9.49 28.46 5.95
C GLU A 391 10.72 29.17 6.51
N PHE A 392 11.67 29.55 5.66
CA PHE A 392 12.77 30.40 6.10
C PHE A 392 12.23 31.79 6.49
N LYS A 393 12.72 32.39 7.57
CA LYS A 393 12.29 33.72 8.00
C LYS A 393 12.62 34.74 6.90
N GLY A 394 11.57 35.35 6.31
CA GLY A 394 11.69 36.23 5.14
C GLY A 394 11.50 35.52 3.79
N GLY A 395 11.06 34.26 3.79
CA GLY A 395 10.73 33.49 2.60
C GLY A 395 11.95 33.00 1.81
N MET A 396 11.69 32.45 0.62
CA MET A 396 12.73 31.86 -0.24
C MET A 396 13.75 32.90 -0.75
N GLN A 397 13.34 34.16 -0.91
CA GLN A 397 14.26 35.22 -1.30
C GLN A 397 15.30 35.50 -0.20
N ALA A 398 14.88 35.55 1.07
CA ALA A 398 15.79 35.72 2.19
C ALA A 398 16.73 34.51 2.36
N LEU A 399 16.23 33.29 2.08
CA LEU A 399 17.08 32.10 2.04
C LEU A 399 18.15 32.23 0.95
N GLY A 400 17.78 32.62 -0.26
CA GLY A 400 18.72 32.85 -1.36
C GLY A 400 19.79 33.88 -1.01
N SER A 401 19.39 35.02 -0.44
CA SER A 401 20.33 36.06 0.04
C SER A 401 21.24 35.55 1.15
N PHE A 402 20.70 34.79 2.10
CA PHE A 402 21.48 34.18 3.17
C PHE A 402 22.54 33.22 2.60
N LEU A 403 22.16 32.34 1.67
CA LEU A 403 23.07 31.42 1.01
C LEU A 403 24.14 32.20 0.23
N ALA A 404 23.77 33.16 -0.61
CA ALA A 404 24.72 33.95 -1.40
C ALA A 404 25.77 34.70 -0.53
N GLN A 405 25.36 35.20 0.64
CA GLN A 405 26.26 35.92 1.55
C GLN A 405 27.15 35.00 2.38
N ASN A 406 26.72 33.77 2.66
CA ASN A 406 27.40 32.88 3.60
C ASN A 406 28.11 31.72 2.91
N LEU A 407 27.76 31.39 1.66
CA LEU A 407 28.34 30.30 0.89
C LEU A 407 29.71 30.69 0.34
N ARG A 408 30.71 29.88 0.66
CA ARG A 408 32.10 30.06 0.24
C ARG A 408 32.48 28.99 -0.76
N TYR A 409 32.82 29.39 -1.97
CA TYR A 409 33.24 28.43 -2.97
C TYR A 409 34.60 27.81 -2.58
N PRO A 410 34.70 26.47 -2.39
CA PRO A 410 35.96 25.83 -1.99
C PRO A 410 37.07 26.00 -3.05
N PRO A 411 38.32 26.30 -2.65
CA PRO A 411 39.42 26.49 -3.60
C PRO A 411 39.69 25.28 -4.51
N ASP A 412 39.53 24.06 -4.00
CA ASP A 412 39.72 22.83 -4.79
C ASP A 412 38.67 22.67 -5.88
N ALA A 413 37.42 22.98 -5.55
CA ALA A 413 36.33 23.00 -6.51
C ALA A 413 36.55 24.10 -7.57
N GLN A 414 37.05 25.27 -7.19
CA GLN A 414 37.37 26.35 -8.15
C GLN A 414 38.49 25.92 -9.11
N ARG A 415 39.60 25.40 -8.59
CA ARG A 415 40.73 24.91 -9.40
C ARG A 415 40.31 23.80 -10.36
N SER A 416 39.41 22.94 -9.91
CA SER A 416 38.91 21.79 -10.67
C SER A 416 37.68 22.12 -11.54
N LYS A 417 37.25 23.39 -11.57
CA LYS A 417 36.07 23.90 -12.31
C LYS A 417 34.79 23.11 -12.05
N ILE A 418 34.53 22.77 -10.78
CA ILE A 418 33.42 21.90 -10.37
C ILE A 418 32.15 22.71 -10.11
N GLU A 419 31.21 22.69 -11.05
CA GLU A 419 29.91 23.34 -10.90
C GLU A 419 28.79 22.32 -10.69
N GLY A 420 27.70 22.76 -10.08
CA GLY A 420 26.49 21.95 -9.95
C GLY A 420 25.70 22.21 -8.69
N GLN A 421 24.94 21.20 -8.27
CA GLN A 421 24.06 21.27 -7.10
C GLN A 421 24.42 20.18 -6.10
N VAL A 422 24.62 20.59 -4.85
CA VAL A 422 24.66 19.69 -3.69
C VAL A 422 23.24 19.56 -3.14
N PHE A 423 22.73 18.34 -3.04
CA PHE A 423 21.41 18.05 -2.49
C PHE A 423 21.55 17.56 -1.05
N LEU A 424 20.97 18.31 -0.11
CA LEU A 424 20.93 17.97 1.29
C LEU A 424 19.50 17.66 1.74
N SER A 425 19.37 16.69 2.64
CA SER A 425 18.17 16.44 3.44
C SER A 425 18.44 16.85 4.88
N PHE A 426 17.47 17.42 5.58
CA PHE A 426 17.62 17.78 6.98
C PHE A 426 16.26 17.89 7.66
N ILE A 427 16.25 17.89 8.99
CA ILE A 427 15.03 18.10 9.78
C ILE A 427 15.03 19.54 10.32
N ILE A 428 13.92 20.24 10.12
CA ILE A 428 13.60 21.47 10.84
C ILE A 428 12.79 21.06 12.05
N ASN A 429 13.34 21.25 13.25
CA ASN A 429 12.65 20.87 14.49
C ASN A 429 11.59 21.92 14.89
N THR A 430 10.85 21.64 15.97
CA THR A 430 9.82 22.54 16.52
C THR A 430 10.34 23.91 16.96
N ASP A 431 11.65 24.07 17.15
CA ASP A 431 12.28 25.35 17.53
C ASP A 431 12.85 26.10 16.31
N GLY A 432 12.68 25.56 15.10
CA GLY A 432 13.24 26.13 13.87
C GLY A 432 14.75 25.90 13.72
N GLN A 433 15.31 24.96 14.47
CA GLN A 433 16.70 24.52 14.33
C GLN A 433 16.82 23.47 13.24
N VAL A 434 17.97 23.46 12.59
CA VAL A 434 18.35 22.45 11.61
C VAL A 434 19.10 21.32 12.31
N VAL A 435 18.58 20.10 12.22
CA VAL A 435 19.16 18.87 12.78
C VAL A 435 19.18 17.77 11.72
N ASP A 436 19.90 16.67 11.98
CA ASP A 436 19.94 15.45 11.15
C ASP A 436 20.17 15.72 9.66
N ILE A 437 21.28 16.40 9.33
CA ILE A 437 21.64 16.73 7.95
C ILE A 437 22.27 15.51 7.26
N ASP A 438 21.63 15.03 6.20
CA ASP A 438 22.10 13.96 5.33
C ASP A 438 22.50 14.50 3.94
N LEU A 439 23.63 14.05 3.42
CA LEU A 439 24.04 14.30 2.04
C LEU A 439 23.34 13.31 1.10
N ILE A 440 22.42 13.80 0.26
CA ILE A 440 21.74 12.97 -0.74
C ILE A 440 22.63 12.81 -1.98
N LYS A 441 23.17 13.93 -2.48
CA LYS A 441 24.03 13.98 -3.66
C LYS A 441 25.03 15.12 -3.50
N GLY A 442 26.32 14.76 -3.51
CA GLY A 442 27.43 15.71 -3.46
C GLY A 442 28.05 15.99 -4.82
N LEU A 443 28.91 17.00 -4.85
CA LEU A 443 29.85 17.26 -5.95
C LEU A 443 31.30 16.90 -5.56
N GLY A 444 31.59 16.76 -4.26
CA GLY A 444 32.93 16.57 -3.73
C GLY A 444 33.76 17.86 -3.70
N PHE A 445 35.10 17.75 -3.60
CA PHE A 445 36.02 18.90 -3.63
C PHE A 445 35.75 19.99 -2.57
N GLY A 446 35.19 19.62 -1.42
CA GLY A 446 34.87 20.53 -0.32
C GLY A 446 33.51 21.21 -0.42
N THR A 447 32.75 21.03 -1.52
CA THR A 447 31.44 21.70 -1.68
C THR A 447 30.39 21.11 -0.75
N ASP A 448 30.52 19.83 -0.43
CA ASP A 448 29.55 19.09 0.37
C ASP A 448 29.64 19.53 1.83
N GLU A 449 30.86 19.65 2.35
CA GLU A 449 31.17 20.15 3.69
C GLU A 449 30.72 21.60 3.84
N GLU A 450 30.97 22.43 2.83
CA GLU A 450 30.54 23.82 2.84
C GLU A 450 29.01 23.95 2.82
N ALA A 451 28.34 23.19 1.96
CA ALA A 451 26.88 23.15 1.89
C ALA A 451 26.28 22.78 3.26
N ILE A 452 26.84 21.76 3.92
CA ILE A 452 26.45 21.36 5.28
C ILE A 452 26.71 22.50 6.28
N ARG A 453 27.87 23.16 6.22
CA ARG A 453 28.23 24.26 7.14
C ARG A 453 27.25 25.43 7.04
N VAL A 454 26.95 25.89 5.83
CA VAL A 454 26.02 27.01 5.61
C VAL A 454 24.62 26.64 6.06
N LEU A 455 24.19 25.41 5.77
CA LEU A 455 22.90 24.93 6.20
C LEU A 455 22.79 24.87 7.74
N LYS A 456 23.83 24.41 8.45
CA LYS A 456 23.90 24.50 9.92
C LYS A 456 23.82 25.94 10.41
N ALA A 457 24.47 26.88 9.73
CA ALA A 457 24.43 28.30 10.07
C ALA A 457 23.03 28.93 9.87
N SER A 458 22.15 28.27 9.11
CA SER A 458 20.75 28.68 8.96
C SER A 458 19.86 28.31 10.15
N SER A 459 20.37 27.52 11.10
CA SER A 459 19.63 27.06 12.27
C SER A 459 19.07 28.22 13.10
N GLY A 460 17.81 28.12 13.54
CA GLY A 460 17.07 29.17 14.25
C GLY A 460 16.50 30.27 13.33
N ARG A 461 16.79 30.23 12.02
CA ARG A 461 16.21 31.13 11.01
C ARG A 461 15.00 30.55 10.30
N TRP A 462 14.52 29.39 10.73
CA TRP A 462 13.33 28.76 10.17
C TRP A 462 12.12 28.98 11.08
N VAL A 463 10.96 29.17 10.45
CA VAL A 463 9.65 29.00 11.08
C VAL A 463 9.31 27.51 10.97
N PRO A 464 9.02 26.82 12.07
CA PRO A 464 8.74 25.38 12.05
C PRO A 464 7.47 25.08 11.27
N GLY A 465 7.37 23.85 10.77
CA GLY A 465 6.13 23.34 10.23
C GLY A 465 5.07 23.19 11.31
N HIS A 466 3.81 23.30 10.93
CA HIS A 466 2.68 23.10 11.85
C HIS A 466 1.70 22.08 11.26
N GLN A 467 1.15 21.23 12.12
CA GLN A 467 0.01 20.37 11.81
C GLN A 467 -1.01 20.52 12.93
N ARG A 468 -2.26 20.86 12.55
CA ARG A 468 -3.37 21.11 13.48
C ARG A 468 -2.99 22.10 14.59
N GLY A 469 -2.31 23.18 14.21
CA GLY A 469 -1.82 24.22 15.12
C GLY A 469 -0.59 23.83 15.96
N GLN A 470 -0.19 22.55 15.98
CA GLN A 470 0.98 22.08 16.73
C GLN A 470 2.24 22.15 15.87
N LYS A 471 3.34 22.61 16.43
CA LYS A 471 4.64 22.59 15.77
C LYS A 471 5.10 21.15 15.61
N ILE A 472 5.63 20.82 14.44
CA ILE A 472 6.12 19.47 14.12
C ILE A 472 7.54 19.52 13.54
N ASN A 473 8.28 18.42 13.75
CA ASN A 473 9.53 18.19 13.04
C ASN A 473 9.22 17.85 11.59
N VAL A 474 9.83 18.56 10.64
CA VAL A 474 9.60 18.34 9.21
C VAL A 474 10.92 18.09 8.52
N LYS A 475 10.98 16.99 7.76
CA LYS A 475 12.09 16.70 6.87
C LYS A 475 11.99 17.57 5.62
N TYR A 476 13.06 18.26 5.28
CA TYR A 476 13.13 19.22 4.18
C TYR A 476 14.37 18.93 3.31
N ASN A 477 14.22 19.11 1.99
CA ASN A 477 15.31 18.92 1.03
C ASN A 477 15.62 20.25 0.35
N VAL A 478 16.90 20.60 0.27
CA VAL A 478 17.33 21.83 -0.40
C VAL A 478 18.49 21.55 -1.36
N PRO A 479 18.41 22.02 -2.62
CA PRO A 479 19.57 22.10 -3.49
C PRO A 479 20.38 23.37 -3.19
N ILE A 480 21.69 23.23 -2.99
CA ILE A 480 22.63 24.35 -2.87
C ILE A 480 23.47 24.39 -4.15
N ASN A 481 23.37 25.51 -4.88
CA ASN A 481 24.03 25.70 -6.16
C ASN A 481 25.45 26.26 -5.98
N PHE A 482 26.41 25.64 -6.64
CA PHE A 482 27.77 26.14 -6.82
C PHE A 482 27.97 26.47 -8.30
N THR A 483 28.11 27.76 -8.60
CA THR A 483 28.35 28.27 -9.95
C THR A 483 29.61 29.11 -9.92
N LEU A 484 30.53 28.88 -10.86
CA LEU A 484 31.71 29.73 -11.02
C LEU A 484 31.23 31.09 -11.50
N GLN A 485 31.81 32.13 -10.89
CA GLN A 485 31.58 33.52 -11.31
C GLN A 485 32.47 33.88 -12.49
#